data_AF-A0A848UZE9-F1
#
_entry.id   AF-A0A848UZE9-F1
#
_cell.length_a   1.000
_cell.length_b   1.000
_cell.length_c   1.000
_cell.angle_alpha   90.00
_cell.angle_beta   90.00
_cell.angle_gamma   90.00
#
_symmetry.space_group_name_H-M   'P 1'
#
loop_
_entity.id
_entity.type
_entity.pdbx_description
1 polymer ?
#
loop_
_entity_poly.entity_id
_entity_poly.type
_entity_poly.pdbx_seq_one_letter_code
_entity_poly.pdbx_strand_id
1 'polypeptide(L)'
;MRYWLLVATVLTLAACGHKDSPQIKEALKIHEENLALSKSFQDQLQTEIDATRVAWNESLASEDTLTGVRLENTLKMLEEKKIALDAWTASVVEIPGHHHHEPGEPCDHDHSQDAILENLPDEEILNMQKELKQQLDAIIAKTPLP
;
A
#
# COMPACT_ATOMS: atom_id res chain seq x y z
N MET A 1 -14.03 -58.51 -33.10
CA MET A 1 -14.46 -57.40 -32.23
C MET A 1 -13.55 -57.35 -31.01
N ARG A 2 -12.62 -56.39 -30.95
CA ARG A 2 -11.75 -56.16 -29.80
C ARG A 2 -11.70 -54.64 -29.61
N TYR A 3 -12.59 -54.15 -28.76
CA TYR A 3 -12.67 -52.72 -28.42
C TYR A 3 -11.44 -52.36 -27.60
N TRP A 4 -10.65 -51.42 -28.12
CA TRP A 4 -9.50 -50.86 -27.46
C TRP A 4 -9.94 -49.92 -26.33
N LEU A 5 -9.23 -50.05 -25.21
CA LEU A 5 -9.33 -49.25 -23.99
C LEU A 5 -9.20 -47.75 -24.29
N LEU A 6 -10.24 -46.97 -24.01
CA LEU A 6 -10.12 -45.55 -23.67
C LEU A 6 -10.19 -45.44 -22.15
N VAL A 7 -9.03 -45.52 -21.49
CA VAL A 7 -8.88 -45.05 -20.11
C VAL A 7 -8.86 -43.53 -20.19
N ALA A 8 -10.05 -42.93 -20.05
CA ALA A 8 -10.19 -41.50 -19.82
C ALA A 8 -9.69 -41.21 -18.40
N THR A 9 -8.41 -40.85 -18.30
CA THR A 9 -7.85 -40.25 -17.08
C THR A 9 -8.55 -38.90 -16.89
N VAL A 10 -9.58 -38.90 -16.05
CA VAL A 10 -10.16 -37.67 -15.51
C VAL A 10 -9.05 -37.03 -14.68
N LEU A 11 -8.34 -36.08 -15.26
CA LEU A 11 -7.55 -35.11 -14.51
C LEU A 11 -8.57 -34.28 -13.72
N THR A 12 -8.89 -34.73 -12.51
CA THR A 12 -9.48 -33.86 -11.51
C THR A 12 -8.39 -32.86 -11.11
N LEU A 13 -8.26 -31.80 -11.90
CA LEU A 13 -7.79 -30.53 -11.38
C LEU A 13 -8.83 -30.11 -10.33
N ALA A 14 -8.67 -30.61 -9.12
CA ALA A 14 -9.02 -29.83 -7.95
C ALA A 14 -8.10 -28.61 -7.98
N ALA A 15 -8.45 -27.64 -8.83
CA ALA A 15 -8.09 -26.26 -8.59
C ALA A 15 -8.67 -25.99 -7.20
N CYS A 16 -7.78 -25.94 -6.20
CA CYS A 16 -8.12 -25.50 -4.86
C CYS A 16 -8.62 -24.07 -4.97
N GLY A 17 -9.90 -23.90 -5.28
CA GLY A 17 -10.61 -22.66 -5.04
C GLY A 17 -10.69 -22.50 -3.54
N HIS A 18 -9.73 -21.76 -2.98
CA HIS A 18 -9.90 -21.19 -1.66
C HIS A 18 -11.23 -20.43 -1.72
N LYS A 19 -12.23 -20.91 -0.97
CA LYS A 19 -13.51 -20.21 -0.87
C LYS A 19 -13.21 -18.97 -0.04
N ASP A 20 -12.85 -17.87 -0.70
CA ASP A 20 -12.62 -16.61 -0.01
C ASP A 20 -13.88 -16.25 0.78
N SER A 21 -13.73 -16.18 2.10
CA SER A 21 -14.80 -15.76 2.98
C SER A 21 -15.19 -14.31 2.68
N PRO A 22 -16.41 -13.88 3.05
CA PRO A 22 -16.79 -12.47 2.95
C PRO A 22 -15.77 -11.53 3.60
N GLN A 23 -15.14 -11.98 4.70
CA GLN A 23 -14.13 -11.24 5.44
C GLN A 23 -12.85 -11.04 4.63
N ILE A 24 -12.33 -12.10 3.99
CA ILE A 24 -11.14 -12.01 3.12
C ILE A 24 -11.40 -11.08 1.93
N LYS A 25 -12.60 -11.15 1.33
CA LYS A 25 -12.97 -10.23 0.23
C LYS A 25 -13.01 -8.76 0.67
N GLU A 26 -13.52 -8.49 1.87
CA GLU A 26 -13.53 -7.14 2.42
C GLU A 26 -12.11 -6.67 2.77
N ALA A 27 -11.28 -7.55 3.32
CA ALA A 27 -9.88 -7.26 3.64
C ALA A 27 -9.08 -6.90 2.38
N LEU A 28 -9.26 -7.67 1.29
CA LEU A 28 -8.64 -7.40 -0.01
C LEU A 28 -9.07 -6.07 -0.59
N LYS A 29 -10.37 -5.77 -0.55
CA LYS A 29 -10.88 -4.48 -1.03
C LYS A 29 -10.22 -3.32 -0.28
N ILE A 30 -10.15 -3.40 1.05
CA ILE A 30 -9.50 -2.36 1.87
C ILE A 30 -8.02 -2.25 1.54
N HIS A 31 -7.34 -3.38 1.37
CA HIS A 31 -5.93 -3.43 1.00
C HIS A 31 -5.66 -2.73 -0.34
N GLU A 32 -6.40 -3.06 -1.38
CA GLU A 32 -6.30 -2.44 -2.71
C GLU A 32 -6.59 -0.93 -2.66
N GLU A 33 -7.67 -0.53 -1.95
CA GLU A 33 -8.02 0.87 -1.76
C GLU A 33 -6.91 1.63 -1.02
N ASN A 34 -6.31 1.04 0.01
CA ASN A 34 -5.22 1.63 0.78
C ASN A 34 -3.95 1.79 -0.08
N LEU A 35 -3.59 0.79 -0.90
CA LEU A 35 -2.42 0.87 -1.80
C LEU A 35 -2.60 1.94 -2.89
N ALA A 36 -3.78 2.01 -3.49
CA ALA A 36 -4.08 3.03 -4.49
C ALA A 36 -4.05 4.43 -3.87
N LEU A 37 -4.62 4.59 -2.67
CA LEU A 37 -4.64 5.85 -1.94
C LEU A 37 -3.23 6.28 -1.51
N SER A 38 -2.43 5.36 -0.97
CA SER A 38 -1.07 5.66 -0.51
C SER A 38 -0.17 6.09 -1.67
N LYS A 39 -0.24 5.41 -2.82
CA LYS A 39 0.51 5.78 -4.04
C LYS A 39 0.11 7.17 -4.53
N SER A 40 -1.19 7.43 -4.67
CA SER A 40 -1.67 8.75 -5.09
C SER A 40 -1.26 9.85 -4.11
N PHE A 41 -1.31 9.57 -2.81
CA PHE A 41 -0.93 10.52 -1.78
C PHE A 41 0.59 10.75 -1.75
N GLN A 42 1.40 9.71 -1.98
CA GLN A 42 2.85 9.82 -2.11
C GLN A 42 3.25 10.74 -3.27
N ASP A 43 2.63 10.58 -4.44
CA ASP A 43 2.89 11.42 -5.62
C ASP A 43 2.52 12.89 -5.36
N GLN A 44 1.38 13.14 -4.71
CA GLN A 44 0.94 14.48 -4.33
C GLN A 44 1.90 15.12 -3.32
N LEU A 45 2.28 14.38 -2.28
CA LEU A 45 3.18 14.85 -1.23
C LEU A 45 4.57 15.19 -1.79
N GLN A 46 5.10 14.35 -2.69
CA GLN A 46 6.38 14.62 -3.34
C GLN A 46 6.32 15.88 -4.21
N THR A 47 5.23 16.06 -4.96
CA THR A 47 5.00 17.27 -5.75
C THR A 47 4.98 18.53 -4.88
N GLU A 48 4.32 18.47 -3.72
CA GLU A 48 4.23 19.59 -2.79
C GLU A 48 5.58 19.90 -2.11
N ILE A 49 6.35 18.87 -1.74
CA ILE A 49 7.73 19.00 -1.23
C ILE A 49 8.60 19.73 -2.26
N ASP A 50 8.57 19.29 -3.52
CA ASP A 50 9.42 19.85 -4.58
C ASP A 50 9.03 21.31 -4.88
N ALA A 51 7.73 21.60 -4.97
CA ALA A 51 7.24 22.97 -5.16
C ALA A 51 7.63 23.88 -3.98
N THR A 52 7.46 23.41 -2.74
CA THR A 52 7.82 24.16 -1.53
C THR A 52 9.33 24.42 -1.46
N ARG A 53 10.15 23.44 -1.84
CA ARG A 53 11.61 23.58 -1.89
C ARG A 53 12.07 24.58 -2.94
N VAL A 54 11.43 24.62 -4.11
CA VAL A 54 11.69 25.64 -5.13
C VAL A 54 11.36 27.03 -4.58
N ALA A 55 10.17 27.22 -4.02
CA ALA A 55 9.77 28.51 -3.43
C ALA A 55 10.69 28.94 -2.28
N TRP A 56 11.16 27.98 -1.46
CA TRP A 56 12.12 28.25 -0.40
C TRP A 56 13.46 28.75 -0.97
N ASN A 57 14.00 28.09 -2.00
CA ASN A 57 15.22 28.55 -2.68
C ASN A 57 15.07 29.95 -3.30
N GLU A 58 13.90 30.27 -3.86
CA GLU A 58 13.59 31.61 -4.39
C GLU A 58 13.53 32.67 -3.27
N SER A 59 12.97 32.33 -2.10
CA SER A 59 12.97 33.22 -0.94
C SER A 59 14.38 33.51 -0.42
N LEU A 60 15.28 32.53 -0.50
CA LEU A 60 16.70 32.72 -0.15
C LEU A 60 17.40 33.63 -1.17
N ALA A 61 17.14 33.44 -2.47
CA ALA A 61 17.72 34.26 -3.53
C ALA A 61 17.23 35.72 -3.53
N SER A 62 16.00 35.95 -3.04
CA SER A 62 15.40 37.28 -2.89
C SER A 62 15.61 37.91 -1.51
N GLU A 63 16.33 37.22 -0.62
CA GLU A 63 16.58 37.63 0.77
C GLU A 63 15.29 37.86 1.61
N ASP A 64 14.15 37.29 1.18
CA ASP A 64 12.89 37.30 1.92
C ASP A 64 12.93 36.27 3.06
N THR A 65 13.55 36.68 4.15
CA THR A 65 13.81 35.82 5.32
C THR A 65 12.50 35.37 6.00
N LEU A 66 11.45 36.19 6.00
CA LEU A 66 10.19 35.84 6.65
C LEU A 66 9.48 34.71 5.88
N THR A 67 9.38 34.85 4.57
CA THR A 67 8.81 33.81 3.71
C THR A 67 9.66 32.54 3.75
N GLY A 68 10.99 32.69 3.74
CA GLY A 68 11.91 31.56 3.82
C GLY A 68 11.76 30.71 5.07
N VAL A 69 11.64 31.33 6.26
CA VAL A 69 11.41 30.59 7.51
C VAL A 69 10.06 29.88 7.51
N ARG A 70 9.02 30.49 6.94
CA ARG A 70 7.70 29.85 6.83
C ARG A 70 7.77 28.61 5.95
N LEU A 71 8.38 28.74 4.77
CA LEU A 71 8.52 27.64 3.81
C LEU A 71 9.42 26.52 4.34
N GLU A 72 10.48 26.84 5.08
CA GLU A 72 11.32 25.83 5.74
C GLU A 72 10.51 25.00 6.74
N ASN A 73 9.66 25.64 7.55
CA ASN A 73 8.80 24.93 8.49
C ASN A 73 7.75 24.07 7.76
N THR A 74 7.14 24.59 6.68
CA THR A 74 6.25 23.79 5.83
C THR A 74 6.96 22.58 5.25
N LEU A 75 8.18 22.75 4.71
CA LEU A 75 8.98 21.67 4.15
C LEU A 75 9.26 20.57 5.20
N LYS A 76 9.62 20.95 6.43
CA LYS A 76 9.82 19.99 7.54
C LYS A 76 8.56 19.18 7.84
N MET A 77 7.39 19.83 7.91
CA MET A 77 6.12 19.12 8.13
C MET A 77 5.80 18.13 7.01
N LEU A 78 6.05 18.52 5.75
CA LEU A 78 5.84 17.62 4.60
C LEU A 78 6.81 16.45 4.59
N GLU A 79 8.08 16.67 4.94
CA GLU A 79 9.09 15.62 5.05
C GLU A 79 8.79 14.63 6.20
N GLU A 80 8.35 15.13 7.36
CA GLU A 80 7.87 14.28 8.47
C GLU A 80 6.69 13.40 8.05
N LYS A 81 5.77 13.96 7.27
CA LYS A 81 4.62 13.24 6.71
C LYS A 81 5.06 12.16 5.72
N LYS A 82 6.08 12.45 4.91
CA LYS A 82 6.65 11.48 3.98
C LYS A 82 7.28 10.32 4.73
N ILE A 83 8.04 10.59 5.79
CA ILE A 83 8.63 9.56 6.66
C ILE A 83 7.54 8.68 7.27
N ALA A 84 6.45 9.28 7.77
CA ALA A 84 5.33 8.53 8.33
C ALA A 84 4.64 7.65 7.28
N LEU A 85 4.47 8.14 6.06
CA LEU A 85 3.91 7.37 4.95
C LEU A 85 4.84 6.22 4.54
N ASP A 86 6.15 6.45 4.41
CA ASP A 86 7.13 5.41 4.08
C ASP A 86 7.14 4.30 5.15
N ALA A 87 7.05 4.68 6.43
CA ALA A 87 6.96 3.73 7.54
C ALA A 87 5.66 2.92 7.52
N TRP A 88 4.52 3.56 7.20
CA TRP A 88 3.26 2.86 7.01
C TRP A 88 3.34 1.88 5.83
N THR A 89 3.88 2.29 4.68
CA THR A 89 4.05 1.42 3.50
C THR A 89 4.90 0.20 3.83
N ALA A 90 5.98 0.37 4.61
CA ALA A 90 6.82 -0.73 5.08
C ALA A 90 6.12 -1.69 6.07
N SER A 91 4.99 -1.29 6.67
CA SER A 91 4.19 -2.11 7.58
C SER A 91 3.04 -2.87 6.90
N VAL A 92 2.74 -2.54 5.64
CA VAL A 92 1.69 -3.22 4.87
C VAL A 92 2.17 -4.62 4.50
N VAL A 93 1.41 -5.63 4.90
CA VAL A 93 1.65 -7.05 4.56
C VAL A 93 0.67 -7.48 3.47
N GLU A 94 1.15 -8.25 2.48
CA GLU A 94 0.32 -8.81 1.40
C GLU A 94 -0.65 -9.86 1.94
N ILE A 95 -1.90 -9.86 1.47
CA ILE A 95 -2.90 -10.85 1.85
C ILE A 95 -2.59 -12.19 1.15
N PRO A 96 -2.51 -13.33 1.87
CA PRO A 96 -2.16 -14.62 1.31
C PRO A 96 -3.05 -15.03 0.13
N GLY A 97 -2.43 -15.58 -0.91
CA GLY A 97 -3.13 -16.06 -2.10
C GLY A 97 -3.61 -14.96 -3.06
N HIS A 98 -3.33 -13.69 -2.78
CA HIS A 98 -3.63 -12.56 -3.66
C HIS A 98 -2.35 -11.78 -3.97
N HIS A 99 -1.68 -12.16 -5.07
CA HIS A 99 -0.54 -11.41 -5.58
C HIS A 99 -1.00 -10.33 -6.58
N HIS A 100 -0.54 -9.10 -6.37
CA HIS A 100 -0.70 -8.02 -7.33
C HIS A 100 0.26 -8.26 -8.50
N HIS A 101 -0.19 -8.93 -9.55
CA HIS A 101 0.62 -9.08 -10.76
C HIS A 101 0.34 -7.95 -11.75
N GLU A 102 1.20 -6.92 -11.77
CA GLU A 102 1.45 -6.22 -13.04
C GLU A 102 2.34 -7.12 -13.91
N PRO A 103 2.04 -7.29 -15.22
CA PRO A 103 2.85 -8.14 -16.09
C PRO A 103 4.26 -7.55 -16.28
N GLY A 104 5.28 -8.10 -15.61
CA GLY A 104 6.69 -7.83 -15.91
C GLY A 104 7.60 -7.42 -14.75
N GLU A 105 7.11 -7.31 -13.51
CA GLU A 105 7.99 -7.00 -12.37
C GLU A 105 8.66 -8.28 -11.78
N PRO A 106 9.98 -8.24 -11.52
CA PRO A 106 10.66 -9.32 -10.81
C PRO A 106 10.18 -9.38 -9.35
N CYS A 107 9.68 -10.56 -8.95
CA CYS A 107 9.20 -10.86 -7.61
C CYS A 107 10.40 -10.99 -6.66
N ASP A 108 10.80 -9.91 -5.99
CA ASP A 108 11.71 -9.94 -4.84
C ASP A 108 10.97 -9.40 -3.62
N HIS A 109 9.95 -10.15 -3.21
CA HIS A 109 9.26 -9.92 -1.94
C HIS A 109 9.65 -11.05 -0.99
N ASP A 110 10.06 -10.68 0.21
CA ASP A 110 10.45 -11.62 1.25
C ASP A 110 9.22 -12.42 1.70
N HIS A 111 9.07 -13.64 1.18
CA HIS A 111 7.99 -14.58 1.50
C HIS A 111 7.83 -14.86 3.02
N SER A 112 8.76 -14.42 3.87
CA SER A 112 8.61 -14.53 5.32
C SER A 112 7.53 -13.61 5.91
N GLN A 113 7.19 -12.49 5.25
CA GLN A 113 6.10 -11.61 5.71
C GLN A 113 4.71 -12.14 5.32
N ASP A 114 4.57 -12.75 4.15
CA ASP A 114 3.30 -13.32 3.66
C ASP A 114 2.81 -14.45 4.59
N ALA A 115 3.75 -15.20 5.19
CA ALA A 115 3.48 -16.28 6.14
C ALA A 115 2.83 -15.82 7.46
N ILE A 116 2.87 -14.51 7.78
CA ILE A 116 2.24 -13.95 8.99
C ILE A 116 0.72 -14.08 8.90
N LEU A 117 0.15 -13.85 7.72
CA LEU A 117 -1.29 -13.85 7.53
C LEU A 117 -1.85 -15.26 7.25
N GLU A 118 -1.05 -16.21 6.76
CA GLU A 118 -1.49 -17.58 6.44
C GLU A 118 -2.05 -18.37 7.64
N ASN A 119 -1.67 -17.98 8.87
CA ASN A 119 -2.08 -18.67 10.09
C ASN A 119 -3.10 -17.88 10.93
N LEU A 120 -3.56 -16.73 10.45
CA LEU A 120 -4.50 -15.87 11.17
C LEU A 120 -5.94 -16.13 10.73
N PRO A 121 -6.92 -16.04 11.65
CA PRO A 121 -8.33 -16.08 11.29
C PRO A 121 -8.71 -14.94 10.34
N ASP A 122 -9.60 -15.20 9.38
CA ASP A 122 -10.07 -14.20 8.40
C ASP A 122 -10.58 -12.89 9.03
N GLU A 123 -11.20 -12.96 10.22
CA GLU A 123 -11.65 -11.78 10.96
C GLU A 123 -10.47 -10.95 11.49
N GLU A 124 -9.39 -11.61 11.91
CA GLU A 124 -8.17 -10.93 12.36
C GLU A 124 -7.46 -10.27 11.18
N ILE A 125 -7.42 -10.93 10.02
CA ILE A 125 -6.93 -10.35 8.75
C ILE A 125 -7.72 -9.10 8.38
N LEU A 126 -9.05 -9.15 8.44
CA LEU A 126 -9.91 -8.00 8.18
C LEU A 126 -9.65 -6.84 9.16
N ASN A 127 -9.52 -7.14 10.45
CA ASN A 127 -9.27 -6.13 11.46
C ASN A 127 -7.91 -5.44 11.27
N MET A 128 -6.86 -6.18 10.89
CA MET A 128 -5.56 -5.57 10.56
C MET A 128 -5.65 -4.63 9.36
N GLN A 129 -6.36 -5.01 8.29
CA GLN A 129 -6.52 -4.11 7.14
C GLN A 129 -7.30 -2.84 7.50
N LYS A 130 -8.30 -2.94 8.39
CA LYS A 130 -9.04 -1.79 8.94
C LYS A 130 -8.14 -0.89 9.79
N GLU A 131 -7.25 -1.47 10.59
CA GLU A 131 -6.28 -0.71 11.38
C GLU A 131 -5.28 0.02 10.47
N LEU A 132 -4.71 -0.67 9.48
CA LEU A 132 -3.83 -0.06 8.48
C LEU A 132 -4.53 1.10 7.76
N LYS A 133 -5.82 0.94 7.42
CA LYS A 133 -6.62 2.04 6.87
C LYS A 133 -6.70 3.23 7.81
N GLN A 134 -6.99 3.01 9.10
CA GLN A 134 -7.07 4.09 10.09
C GLN A 134 -5.73 4.81 10.26
N GLN A 135 -4.61 4.07 10.24
CA GLN A 135 -3.27 4.65 10.30
C GLN A 135 -2.99 5.53 9.07
N LEU A 136 -3.32 5.05 7.86
CA LEU A 136 -3.19 5.83 6.63
C LEU A 136 -4.06 7.09 6.68
N ASP A 137 -5.33 6.97 7.07
CA ASP A 137 -6.25 8.10 7.20
C ASP A 137 -5.72 9.13 8.23
N ALA A 138 -5.11 8.68 9.33
CA ALA A 138 -4.49 9.57 10.33
C ALA A 138 -3.25 10.30 9.79
N ILE A 139 -2.42 9.63 8.99
CA ILE A 139 -1.29 10.26 8.28
C ILE A 139 -1.85 11.32 7.33
N ILE A 140 -2.86 10.99 6.53
CA ILE A 140 -3.50 11.90 5.58
C ILE A 140 -4.10 13.12 6.29
N ALA A 141 -4.84 12.92 7.38
CA ALA A 141 -5.59 13.94 8.10
C ALA A 141 -4.76 14.83 9.03
N LYS A 142 -3.49 14.50 9.33
CA LYS A 142 -2.58 15.30 10.17
C LYS A 142 -2.13 16.62 9.51
N THR A 143 -3.10 17.37 8.99
CA THR A 143 -2.94 18.64 8.31
C THR A 143 -3.79 19.68 9.03
N PRO A 144 -3.21 20.57 9.84
CA PRO A 144 -3.76 21.92 9.99
C PRO A 144 -3.14 22.81 8.90
N LEU A 145 -4.00 23.38 8.05
CA LEU A 145 -3.70 24.65 7.37
C LEU A 145 -3.33 25.69 8.44
N PRO A 146 -2.23 26.43 8.23
CA PRO A 146 -2.37 27.75 7.60
C PRO A 146 -1.39 28.03 6.44
#